data_AF-A0A966YCW5-F1
#
_entry.id   AF-A0A966YCW5-F1
#
_cell.length_a   1.000
_cell.length_b   1.000
_cell.length_c   1.000
_cell.angle_alpha   90.00
_cell.angle_beta   90.00
_cell.angle_gamma   90.00
#
_symmetry.space_group_name_H-M   'P 1'
#
loop_
_entity.id
_entity.type
_entity.pdbx_description
1 polymer ?
#
loop_
_entity_poly.entity_id
_entity_poly.type
_entity_poly.pdbx_seq_one_letter_code
_entity_poly.pdbx_strand_id
1 'polypeptide(L)'
;MAEFTRVADVSDLPDPGKLLVEVDGDPVALFHIDGHFHAIDDVCTHDGGPLVDGELAGHTIACPRHGAKFDIRSGAALSMPAIRATRAYDVKLESGGIFLRLREASAGPVSQTTASAMPAVPVAAQPAASPAASTTAPATAEPAAATVAGGGNAANGLAEQTLSEDLVREMLKDVKDPELFVNIVDLGLIYNVTIASEPADNGRQVAIDMTMTSPACPAGPQLIADTKRAVGSHRDVGDVEVRIVMEPPWTPDRMTDAARDQLGIF
;
A
#
# COMPACT_ATOMS: atom_id res chain seq x y z
N MET A 1 8.34 -26.59 -17.15
CA MET A 1 8.22 -25.67 -18.29
C MET A 1 6.76 -25.34 -18.41
N ALA A 2 6.35 -24.12 -18.07
CA ALA A 2 4.98 -23.70 -18.25
C ALA A 2 4.66 -23.65 -19.76
N GLU A 3 3.53 -24.21 -20.17
CA GLU A 3 3.08 -24.20 -21.56
C GLU A 3 2.20 -22.96 -21.82
N PHE A 4 2.01 -22.59 -23.08
CA PHE A 4 1.09 -21.50 -23.42
C PHE A 4 -0.33 -22.02 -23.46
N THR A 5 -1.20 -21.46 -22.63
CA THR A 5 -2.62 -21.80 -22.55
C THR A 5 -3.44 -20.72 -23.23
N ARG A 6 -4.32 -21.12 -24.16
CA ARG A 6 -5.26 -20.18 -24.79
C ARG A 6 -6.34 -19.80 -23.79
N VAL A 7 -6.56 -18.49 -23.60
CA VAL A 7 -7.48 -17.99 -22.56
C VAL A 7 -8.67 -17.19 -23.08
N ALA A 8 -8.51 -16.44 -24.17
CA ALA A 8 -9.54 -15.54 -24.71
C ALA A 8 -9.22 -15.20 -26.17
N ASP A 9 -10.15 -14.51 -26.84
CA ASP A 9 -9.89 -13.84 -28.12
C ASP A 9 -9.59 -12.35 -27.90
N VAL A 10 -8.80 -11.75 -28.81
CA VAL A 10 -8.46 -10.32 -28.77
C VAL A 10 -9.71 -9.43 -28.80
N SER A 11 -10.79 -9.90 -29.42
CA SER A 11 -12.08 -9.19 -29.45
C SER A 11 -12.80 -9.15 -28.11
N ASP A 12 -12.50 -10.06 -27.19
CA ASP A 12 -13.18 -10.17 -25.90
C ASP A 12 -12.67 -9.12 -24.89
N LEU A 13 -11.53 -8.49 -25.19
CA LEU A 13 -10.86 -7.55 -24.32
C LEU A 13 -10.51 -6.24 -25.05
N PRO A 14 -11.41 -5.24 -25.03
CA PRO A 14 -11.16 -3.92 -25.63
C PRO A 14 -10.07 -3.14 -24.88
N ASP A 15 -9.55 -2.08 -25.49
CA ASP A 15 -8.55 -1.16 -24.91
C ASP A 15 -9.19 0.18 -24.51
N PRO A 16 -9.08 0.64 -23.25
CA PRO A 16 -8.58 -0.09 -22.09
C PRO A 16 -9.60 -1.12 -21.59
N GLY A 17 -9.11 -2.24 -21.06
CA GLY A 17 -9.98 -3.30 -20.56
C GLY A 17 -9.30 -4.27 -19.62
N LYS A 18 -10.14 -4.99 -18.86
CA LYS A 18 -9.73 -6.07 -17.96
C LYS A 18 -10.71 -7.24 -18.05
N LEU A 19 -10.22 -8.47 -17.99
CA LEU A 19 -11.01 -9.70 -18.08
C LEU A 19 -10.42 -10.76 -17.13
N LEU A 20 -11.30 -11.48 -16.43
CA LEU A 20 -10.91 -12.64 -15.64
C LEU A 20 -10.80 -13.86 -16.55
N VAL A 21 -9.66 -14.52 -16.52
CA VAL A 21 -9.40 -15.77 -17.24
C VAL A 21 -8.78 -16.81 -16.30
N GLU A 22 -8.62 -18.04 -16.78
CA GLU A 22 -8.06 -19.14 -16.00
C GLU A 22 -6.86 -19.76 -16.74
N VAL A 23 -5.78 -20.03 -16.02
CA VAL A 23 -4.60 -20.75 -16.53
C VAL A 23 -4.28 -21.87 -15.54
N ASP A 24 -4.35 -23.13 -15.99
CA ASP A 24 -4.07 -24.31 -15.17
C ASP A 24 -4.89 -24.38 -13.85
N GLY A 25 -6.11 -23.83 -13.84
CA GLY A 25 -6.97 -23.76 -12.66
C GLY A 25 -6.74 -22.54 -11.76
N ASP A 26 -5.71 -21.74 -12.02
CA ASP A 26 -5.45 -20.49 -11.29
C ASP A 26 -6.18 -19.32 -11.96
N PRO A 27 -6.86 -18.44 -11.20
CA PRO A 27 -7.51 -17.26 -11.73
C PRO A 27 -6.48 -16.18 -12.06
N VAL A 28 -6.56 -15.63 -13.27
CA VAL A 28 -5.60 -14.66 -13.84
C VAL A 28 -6.36 -13.44 -14.34
N ALA A 29 -5.91 -12.26 -13.94
CA ALA A 29 -6.43 -11.00 -14.45
C ALA A 29 -5.66 -10.63 -15.72
N LEU A 30 -6.37 -10.55 -16.85
CA LEU A 30 -5.87 -10.13 -18.15
C LEU A 30 -6.24 -8.67 -18.41
N PHE A 31 -5.29 -7.87 -18.88
CA PHE A 31 -5.42 -6.44 -19.10
C PHE A 31 -5.04 -6.10 -20.54
N HIS A 32 -5.72 -5.12 -21.12
CA HIS A 32 -5.37 -4.51 -22.41
C HIS A 32 -5.30 -3.01 -22.21
N ILE A 33 -4.10 -2.45 -22.35
CA ILE A 33 -3.81 -1.03 -22.14
C ILE A 33 -2.81 -0.58 -23.19
N ASP A 34 -3.11 0.53 -23.88
CA ASP A 34 -2.23 1.17 -24.85
C ASP A 34 -1.76 0.21 -25.97
N GLY A 35 -2.65 -0.69 -26.42
CA GLY A 35 -2.37 -1.71 -27.43
C GLY A 35 -1.52 -2.89 -26.94
N HIS A 36 -1.24 -2.97 -25.63
CA HIS A 36 -0.45 -4.04 -25.02
C HIS A 36 -1.28 -4.90 -24.08
N PHE A 37 -1.04 -6.21 -24.12
CA PHE A 37 -1.67 -7.16 -23.22
C PHE A 37 -0.74 -7.52 -22.06
N HIS A 38 -1.29 -7.50 -20.86
CA HIS A 38 -0.60 -7.83 -19.62
C HIS A 38 -1.43 -8.80 -18.79
N ALA A 39 -0.79 -9.66 -18.01
CA ALA A 39 -1.49 -10.62 -17.18
C ALA A 39 -0.73 -10.93 -15.89
N ILE A 40 -1.47 -10.97 -14.78
CA ILE A 40 -0.98 -11.30 -13.43
C ILE A 40 -2.02 -12.18 -12.72
N ASP A 41 -1.66 -12.88 -11.64
CA ASP A 41 -2.69 -13.60 -10.86
C ASP A 41 -3.79 -12.63 -10.44
N ASP A 42 -5.03 -13.10 -10.45
CA ASP A 42 -6.16 -12.34 -9.95
C ASP A 42 -6.22 -12.29 -8.41
N VAL A 43 -5.28 -12.95 -7.73
CA VAL A 43 -5.30 -13.10 -6.27
C VAL A 43 -4.33 -12.09 -5.64
N CYS A 44 -4.87 -11.13 -4.89
CA CYS A 44 -4.07 -10.19 -4.11
C CYS A 44 -3.19 -10.92 -3.09
N THR A 45 -1.89 -10.65 -3.10
CA THR A 45 -0.90 -11.32 -2.23
C THR A 45 -0.98 -10.93 -0.75
N HIS A 46 -1.80 -9.94 -0.40
CA HIS A 46 -2.06 -9.55 0.97
C HIS A 46 -3.02 -10.54 1.66
N ASP A 47 -4.24 -10.67 1.14
CA ASP A 47 -5.34 -11.43 1.78
C ASP A 47 -6.30 -12.10 0.79
N GLY A 48 -5.86 -12.29 -0.46
CA GLY A 48 -6.57 -13.08 -1.47
C GLY A 48 -7.74 -12.38 -2.17
N GLY A 49 -7.84 -11.05 -2.12
CA GLY A 49 -8.87 -10.30 -2.86
C GLY A 49 -8.74 -10.37 -4.39
N PRO A 50 -9.85 -10.27 -5.15
CA PRO A 50 -9.85 -10.32 -6.62
C PRO A 50 -9.33 -9.00 -7.21
N LEU A 51 -8.22 -9.04 -7.94
CA LEU A 51 -7.56 -7.87 -8.50
C LEU A 51 -8.32 -7.31 -9.71
N VAL A 52 -8.92 -8.18 -10.54
CA VAL A 52 -9.68 -7.84 -11.75
C VAL A 52 -10.90 -6.99 -11.43
N ASP A 53 -11.45 -7.07 -10.21
CA ASP A 53 -12.56 -6.21 -9.77
C ASP A 53 -12.08 -4.80 -9.37
N GLY A 54 -10.78 -4.61 -9.22
CA GLY A 54 -10.13 -3.39 -8.77
C GLY A 54 -10.12 -2.22 -9.77
N GLU A 55 -9.80 -1.02 -9.29
CA GLU A 55 -9.67 0.15 -10.16
C GLU A 55 -8.35 0.10 -10.94
N LEU A 56 -8.42 0.23 -12.27
CA LEU A 56 -7.27 0.24 -13.16
C LEU A 56 -6.95 1.67 -13.60
N ALA A 57 -5.75 2.13 -13.28
CA ALA A 57 -5.24 3.43 -13.68
C ALA A 57 -3.87 3.28 -14.37
N GLY A 58 -3.84 3.43 -15.69
CA GLY A 58 -2.65 3.16 -16.50
C GLY A 58 -2.17 1.71 -16.33
N HIS A 59 -0.95 1.54 -15.83
CA HIS A 59 -0.35 0.22 -15.57
C HIS A 59 -0.50 -0.24 -14.10
N THR A 60 -1.36 0.41 -13.32
CA THR A 60 -1.54 0.12 -11.91
C THR A 60 -2.97 -0.36 -11.63
N ILE A 61 -3.09 -1.55 -11.05
CA ILE A 61 -4.36 -2.10 -10.57
C ILE A 61 -4.43 -1.98 -9.04
N ALA A 62 -5.53 -1.45 -8.51
CA ALA A 62 -5.77 -1.31 -7.08
C ALA A 62 -6.77 -2.35 -6.58
N CYS A 63 -6.34 -3.24 -5.67
CA CYS A 63 -7.19 -4.23 -5.04
C CYS A 63 -8.40 -3.56 -4.36
N PRO A 64 -9.64 -3.97 -4.68
CA PRO A 64 -10.85 -3.30 -4.20
C PRO A 64 -11.10 -3.48 -2.70
N ARG A 65 -10.41 -4.40 -2.03
CA ARG A 65 -10.59 -4.68 -0.59
C ARG A 65 -9.88 -3.65 0.29
N HIS A 66 -8.56 -3.58 0.17
CA HIS A 66 -7.70 -2.80 1.07
C HIS A 66 -6.82 -1.77 0.35
N GLY A 67 -6.96 -1.65 -0.98
CA GLY A 67 -6.24 -0.65 -1.78
C GLY A 67 -4.79 -0.99 -2.09
N ALA A 68 -4.34 -2.23 -1.87
CA ALA A 68 -3.02 -2.69 -2.32
C ALA A 68 -2.90 -2.51 -3.84
N LYS A 69 -1.82 -1.89 -4.32
CA LYS A 69 -1.60 -1.63 -5.74
C LYS A 69 -0.55 -2.54 -6.32
N PHE A 70 -0.73 -2.94 -7.57
CA PHE A 70 0.21 -3.78 -8.31
C PHE A 70 0.50 -3.19 -9.70
N ASP A 71 1.74 -3.36 -10.17
CA ASP A 71 2.10 -3.09 -11.56
C ASP A 71 1.67 -4.28 -12.42
N ILE A 72 0.78 -4.06 -13.40
CA ILE A 72 0.22 -5.15 -14.23
C ILE A 72 1.27 -5.81 -15.14
N ARG A 73 2.42 -5.16 -15.39
CA ARG A 73 3.45 -5.65 -16.32
C ARG A 73 4.39 -6.65 -15.66
N SER A 74 4.67 -6.43 -14.38
CA SER A 74 5.64 -7.20 -13.59
C SER A 74 5.02 -7.99 -12.45
N GLY A 75 3.81 -7.62 -12.00
CA GLY A 75 3.20 -8.14 -10.78
C GLY A 75 3.74 -7.49 -9.50
N ALA A 76 4.64 -6.51 -9.58
CA ALA A 76 5.25 -5.88 -8.42
C ALA A 76 4.20 -5.20 -7.53
N ALA A 77 4.29 -5.40 -6.21
CA ALA A 77 3.50 -4.65 -5.25
C ALA A 77 4.03 -3.22 -5.16
N LEU A 78 3.16 -2.25 -5.42
CA LEU A 78 3.48 -0.81 -5.48
C LEU A 78 3.07 -0.08 -4.22
N SER A 79 2.02 -0.55 -3.54
CA SER A 79 1.57 0.02 -2.28
C SER A 79 1.10 -1.07 -1.33
N MET A 80 1.37 -0.83 -0.05
CA MET A 80 0.84 -1.65 1.03
C MET A 80 -0.71 -1.62 1.03
N PRO A 81 -1.35 -2.67 1.56
CA PRO A 81 -0.80 -3.71 2.44
C PRO A 81 -0.15 -4.92 1.76
N ALA A 82 -0.16 -5.02 0.42
CA ALA A 82 0.61 -6.04 -0.26
C ALA A 82 2.11 -5.72 -0.22
N ILE A 83 2.91 -6.68 0.24
CA ILE A 83 4.38 -6.58 0.29
C ILE A 83 5.06 -7.56 -0.66
N ARG A 84 4.32 -8.53 -1.22
CA ARG A 84 4.83 -9.53 -2.17
C ARG A 84 4.28 -9.26 -3.56
N ALA A 85 5.12 -9.40 -4.57
CA ALA A 85 4.68 -9.40 -5.96
C ALA A 85 3.72 -10.59 -6.23
N THR A 86 2.73 -10.36 -7.07
CA THR A 86 1.92 -11.43 -7.67
C THR A 86 2.66 -12.04 -8.87
N ARG A 87 2.30 -13.26 -9.29
CA ARG A 87 2.91 -13.86 -10.47
C ARG A 87 2.47 -13.12 -11.72
N ALA A 88 3.38 -12.93 -12.66
CA ALA A 88 3.11 -12.35 -13.97
C ALA A 88 3.19 -13.41 -15.07
N TYR A 89 2.51 -13.16 -16.18
CA TYR A 89 2.43 -14.07 -17.31
C TYR A 89 3.02 -13.43 -18.56
N ASP A 90 3.66 -14.26 -19.39
CA ASP A 90 3.99 -13.91 -20.76
C ASP A 90 2.74 -14.03 -21.62
N VAL A 91 2.46 -13.00 -22.41
CA VAL A 91 1.33 -12.97 -23.32
C VAL A 91 1.80 -13.18 -24.76
N LYS A 92 1.13 -14.06 -25.48
CA LYS A 92 1.38 -14.33 -26.89
C LYS A 92 0.07 -14.22 -27.66
N LEU A 93 0.10 -13.52 -28.79
CA LEU A 93 -1.05 -13.37 -29.69
C LEU A 93 -0.83 -14.24 -30.93
N GLU A 94 -1.73 -15.19 -31.19
CA GLU A 94 -1.69 -16.04 -32.39
C GLU A 94 -3.08 -16.21 -32.96
N SER A 95 -3.23 -15.94 -34.27
CA SER A 95 -4.48 -16.14 -35.01
C SER A 95 -5.71 -15.47 -34.38
N GLY A 96 -5.53 -14.34 -33.68
CA GLY A 96 -6.60 -13.61 -32.96
C GLY A 96 -6.88 -14.11 -31.53
N GLY A 97 -6.24 -15.21 -31.11
CA GLY A 97 -6.31 -15.73 -29.75
C GLY A 97 -5.21 -15.17 -28.84
N ILE A 98 -5.53 -15.04 -27.57
CA ILE A 98 -4.63 -14.65 -26.48
C ILE A 98 -4.18 -15.92 -25.76
N PHE A 99 -2.87 -16.10 -25.65
CA PHE A 99 -2.23 -17.22 -24.97
C PHE A 99 -1.37 -16.70 -23.82
N LEU A 100 -1.49 -17.33 -22.65
CA LEU A 100 -0.75 -16.98 -21.45
C LEU A 100 0.15 -18.12 -21.02
N ARG A 101 1.31 -17.77 -20.49
CA ARG A 101 2.24 -18.71 -19.85
C ARG A 101 2.80 -18.06 -18.60
N LEU A 102 2.81 -18.78 -17.48
CA LEU A 102 3.42 -18.29 -16.25
C LEU A 102 4.89 -17.90 -16.51
N ARG A 103 5.26 -16.65 -16.20
CA ARG A 103 6.62 -16.17 -16.36
C ARG A 103 7.48 -16.77 -15.25
N GLU A 104 8.58 -17.42 -15.63
CA GLU A 104 9.57 -17.86 -14.65
C GLU A 104 10.22 -16.61 -14.02
N ALA A 105 10.28 -16.57 -12.69
CA ALA A 105 10.75 -15.41 -11.95
C ALA A 105 12.18 -15.03 -12.38
N SER A 106 12.30 -13.91 -13.09
CA SER A 106 13.58 -13.29 -13.41
C SER A 106 13.49 -11.80 -13.12
N ALA A 107 14.38 -11.32 -12.25
CA ALA A 107 14.58 -9.92 -11.97
C ALA A 107 15.18 -9.24 -13.22
N GLY A 108 14.35 -8.57 -14.04
CA GLY A 108 14.81 -7.81 -15.20
C GLY A 108 13.67 -7.24 -16.06
N PRO A 109 13.91 -6.15 -16.82
CA PRO A 109 12.86 -5.42 -17.52
C PRO A 109 12.27 -6.24 -18.68
N VAL A 110 10.95 -6.22 -18.76
CA VAL A 110 10.12 -6.95 -19.73
C VAL A 110 10.32 -6.46 -21.17
N SER A 111 10.67 -7.39 -22.07
CA SER A 111 10.68 -7.18 -23.52
C SER A 111 9.27 -6.92 -24.05
N GLN A 112 9.10 -5.74 -24.65
CA GLN A 112 7.88 -5.31 -25.30
C GLN A 112 7.70 -6.05 -26.63
N THR A 113 6.59 -6.76 -26.80
CA THR A 113 6.13 -7.17 -28.14
C THR A 113 5.10 -6.15 -28.60
N THR A 114 5.50 -5.29 -29.52
CA THR A 114 4.64 -4.29 -30.16
C THR A 114 3.83 -4.94 -31.29
N ALA A 115 2.50 -4.84 -31.24
CA ALA A 115 1.67 -5.04 -32.41
C ALA A 115 1.59 -3.72 -33.20
N SER A 116 1.92 -3.76 -34.49
CA SER A 116 1.88 -2.61 -35.40
C SER A 116 0.47 -2.03 -35.59
N ALA A 117 0.42 -0.71 -35.58
CA ALA A 117 -0.77 0.15 -35.63
C ALA A 117 -1.52 0.21 -36.97
N MET A 118 -2.82 0.56 -36.90
CA MET A 118 -3.64 1.27 -37.92
C MET A 118 -4.80 2.03 -37.22
N PRO A 119 -5.41 3.06 -37.87
CA PRO A 119 -5.63 4.38 -37.25
C PRO A 119 -6.98 4.60 -36.54
N ALA A 120 -6.95 5.56 -35.61
CA ALA A 120 -8.03 6.02 -34.76
C ALA A 120 -9.17 6.75 -35.50
N VAL A 121 -10.37 6.62 -34.93
CA VAL A 121 -11.54 7.47 -35.19
C VAL A 121 -11.97 8.14 -33.87
N PRO A 122 -12.32 9.44 -33.86
CA PRO A 122 -12.61 10.17 -32.63
C PRO A 122 -14.11 10.15 -32.31
N VAL A 123 -14.49 9.98 -31.05
CA VAL A 123 -15.82 10.34 -30.56
C VAL A 123 -15.72 11.01 -29.19
N ALA A 124 -16.53 12.05 -29.06
CA ALA A 124 -16.50 13.14 -28.11
C ALA A 124 -17.07 12.83 -26.72
N ALA A 125 -16.82 13.77 -25.82
CA ALA A 125 -16.97 13.71 -24.37
C ALA A 125 -18.40 13.95 -23.82
N GLN A 126 -18.67 13.28 -22.67
CA GLN A 126 -19.38 13.72 -21.45
C GLN A 126 -20.89 14.09 -21.50
N PRO A 127 -21.63 14.24 -20.36
CA PRO A 127 -21.22 14.27 -18.94
C PRO A 127 -22.06 13.42 -17.93
N ALA A 128 -21.66 13.58 -16.66
CA ALA A 128 -22.04 12.94 -15.40
C ALA A 128 -23.50 13.10 -14.90
N ALA A 129 -23.89 12.23 -13.96
CA ALA A 129 -24.84 12.54 -12.88
C ALA A 129 -24.64 11.64 -11.65
N SER A 130 -24.44 12.26 -10.48
CA SER A 130 -24.64 11.68 -9.14
C SER A 130 -26.14 11.53 -8.81
N PRO A 131 -26.53 10.88 -7.68
CA PRO A 131 -26.59 11.62 -6.42
C PRO A 131 -26.18 10.83 -5.14
N ALA A 132 -25.84 11.63 -4.13
CA ALA A 132 -25.77 11.36 -2.68
C ALA A 132 -27.20 11.07 -2.10
N ALA A 133 -27.50 10.64 -0.86
CA ALA A 133 -26.82 10.29 0.39
C ALA A 133 -27.88 9.68 1.35
N SER A 134 -27.41 9.15 2.50
CA SER A 134 -27.97 9.32 3.87
C SER A 134 -28.49 8.09 4.65
N THR A 135 -27.74 7.83 5.75
CA THR A 135 -28.14 7.52 7.16
C THR A 135 -28.96 6.26 7.46
N THR A 136 -28.70 5.45 8.51
CA THR A 136 -28.54 5.80 9.93
C THR A 136 -27.99 4.61 10.75
N ALA A 137 -27.28 4.89 11.86
CA ALA A 137 -26.85 3.94 12.91
C ALA A 137 -28.01 3.55 13.86
N PRO A 138 -27.84 2.58 14.80
CA PRO A 138 -27.23 2.93 16.10
C PRO A 138 -26.34 1.84 16.77
N ALA A 139 -25.74 2.25 17.89
CA ALA A 139 -24.72 1.61 18.72
C ALA A 139 -25.21 0.50 19.67
N THR A 140 -24.31 -0.38 20.15
CA THR A 140 -23.92 -0.50 21.58
C THR A 140 -22.88 -1.62 21.85
N ALA A 141 -22.08 -1.37 22.90
CA ALA A 141 -21.46 -2.32 23.85
C ALA A 141 -20.00 -2.82 23.66
N GLU A 142 -19.09 -2.20 24.44
CA GLU A 142 -17.98 -2.78 25.22
C GLU A 142 -18.40 -4.02 26.08
N PRO A 143 -17.50 -4.84 26.70
CA PRO A 143 -16.17 -4.49 27.23
C PRO A 143 -15.06 -5.56 27.07
N ALA A 144 -13.85 -5.21 27.53
CA ALA A 144 -13.09 -5.92 28.59
C ALA A 144 -11.58 -6.00 28.32
N ALA A 145 -10.85 -5.53 29.33
CA ALA A 145 -9.40 -5.51 29.43
C ALA A 145 -8.78 -6.91 29.49
N ALA A 146 -7.58 -7.03 28.91
CA ALA A 146 -6.61 -8.05 29.31
C ALA A 146 -5.20 -7.44 29.28
N THR A 147 -4.73 -7.09 30.47
CA THR A 147 -3.32 -6.90 30.81
C THR A 147 -2.53 -8.16 30.48
N VAL A 148 -1.41 -8.01 29.76
CA VAL A 148 -0.23 -8.85 29.94
C VAL A 148 1.03 -7.99 29.94
N ALA A 149 1.78 -8.13 31.02
CA ALA A 149 3.05 -7.50 31.28
C ALA A 149 4.20 -8.27 30.61
N GLY A 150 5.30 -7.57 30.32
CA GLY A 150 6.64 -8.16 30.31
C GLY A 150 7.50 -7.78 29.11
N GLY A 151 8.49 -6.91 29.36
CA GLY A 151 9.59 -6.65 28.42
C GLY A 151 10.31 -5.34 28.71
N GLY A 152 11.00 -5.26 29.84
CA GLY A 152 11.66 -4.05 30.32
C GLY A 152 12.94 -3.64 29.58
N ASN A 153 13.12 -2.32 29.62
CA ASN A 153 14.35 -1.58 29.90
C ASN A 153 15.27 -1.14 28.74
N ALA A 154 14.78 -0.16 27.97
CA ALA A 154 15.59 0.92 27.38
C ALA A 154 14.99 2.34 27.62
N ALA A 155 13.77 2.43 28.17
CA ALA A 155 13.01 3.67 28.23
C ALA A 155 13.50 4.72 29.25
N ASN A 156 14.26 4.32 30.28
CA ASN A 156 14.56 5.25 31.38
C ASN A 156 15.70 6.25 31.08
N GLY A 157 16.51 6.00 30.04
CA GLY A 157 17.60 6.91 29.65
C GLY A 157 17.19 8.00 28.66
N LEU A 158 16.07 7.82 27.95
CA LEU A 158 15.61 8.75 26.91
C LEU A 158 14.79 9.91 27.50
N ALA A 159 14.05 9.67 28.59
CA ALA A 159 13.27 10.71 29.28
C ALA A 159 14.14 11.79 29.97
N GLU A 160 15.45 11.54 30.13
CA GLU A 160 16.39 12.45 30.80
C GLU A 160 17.28 13.25 29.84
N GLN A 161 17.16 13.03 28.54
CA GLN A 161 17.98 13.72 27.54
C GLN A 161 17.38 15.07 27.14
N THR A 162 18.17 15.91 26.48
CA THR A 162 17.65 17.19 25.97
C THR A 162 16.74 16.92 24.79
N LEU A 163 15.54 17.50 24.78
CA LEU A 163 14.59 17.33 23.68
C LEU A 163 15.19 17.84 22.36
N SER A 164 15.46 16.89 21.45
CA SER A 164 15.94 17.11 20.08
C SER A 164 15.10 16.29 19.10
N GLU A 165 15.16 16.61 17.81
CA GLU A 165 14.49 15.82 16.77
C GLU A 165 14.94 14.36 16.80
N ASP A 166 16.24 14.11 16.94
CA ASP A 166 16.81 12.76 17.00
C ASP A 166 16.27 11.98 18.20
N LEU A 167 16.14 12.63 19.37
CA LEU A 167 15.59 12.00 20.56
C LEU A 167 14.11 11.61 20.35
N VAL A 168 13.32 12.52 19.74
CA VAL A 168 11.92 12.23 19.42
C VAL A 168 11.84 11.05 18.45
N ARG A 169 12.68 11.01 17.41
CA ARG A 169 12.75 9.87 16.49
C ARG A 169 13.13 8.57 17.20
N GLU A 170 14.08 8.59 18.13
CA GLU A 170 14.41 7.39 18.92
C GLU A 170 13.25 6.94 19.81
N MET A 171 12.53 7.85 20.47
CA MET A 171 11.34 7.51 21.26
C MET A 171 10.21 6.92 20.40
N LEU A 172 10.06 7.38 19.17
CA LEU A 172 9.05 6.88 18.24
C LEU A 172 9.32 5.44 17.77
N LYS A 173 10.53 4.90 17.95
CA LYS A 173 10.83 3.48 17.67
C LYS A 173 10.08 2.51 18.59
N ASP A 174 9.61 2.97 19.74
CA ASP A 174 8.78 2.15 20.63
C ASP A 174 7.34 1.97 20.10
N VAL A 175 6.91 2.81 19.17
CA VAL A 175 5.59 2.74 18.54
C VAL A 175 5.65 1.78 17.35
N LYS A 176 4.95 0.65 17.47
CA LYS A 176 4.87 -0.39 16.44
C LYS A 176 3.56 -0.33 15.69
N ASP A 177 3.62 -0.53 14.39
CA ASP A 177 2.43 -0.76 13.57
C ASP A 177 1.77 -2.08 13.98
N PRO A 178 0.47 -2.09 14.32
CA PRO A 178 -0.22 -3.29 14.82
C PRO A 178 -0.42 -4.36 13.75
N GLU A 179 -0.30 -4.03 12.46
CA GLU A 179 -0.48 -4.96 11.34
C GLU A 179 0.88 -5.54 10.90
N LEU A 180 1.92 -4.71 10.87
CA LEU A 180 3.24 -5.07 10.35
C LEU A 180 4.24 -5.45 11.44
N PHE A 181 3.97 -5.12 12.71
CA PHE A 181 4.85 -5.36 13.87
C PHE A 181 6.25 -4.72 13.76
N VAL A 182 6.44 -3.76 12.86
CA VAL A 182 7.65 -2.95 12.68
C VAL A 182 7.38 -1.55 13.24
N ASN A 183 8.41 -0.89 13.76
CA ASN A 183 8.25 0.46 14.31
C ASN A 183 8.04 1.51 13.21
N ILE A 184 7.30 2.57 13.54
CA ILE A 184 6.88 3.60 12.58
C ILE A 184 8.04 4.42 12.02
N VAL A 185 9.20 4.42 12.67
CA VAL A 185 10.41 5.12 12.23
C VAL A 185 11.11 4.31 11.14
N ASP A 186 11.33 3.02 11.38
CA ASP A 186 11.96 2.11 10.43
C ASP A 186 11.06 1.82 9.21
N LEU A 187 9.73 1.89 9.39
CA LEU A 187 8.76 1.91 8.30
C LEU A 187 8.82 3.20 7.46
N GLY A 188 9.52 4.24 7.92
CA GLY A 188 9.59 5.53 7.22
C GLY A 188 8.26 6.29 7.22
N LEU A 189 7.42 6.11 8.25
CA LEU A 189 6.13 6.80 8.36
C LEU A 189 6.26 8.23 8.89
N ILE A 190 7.36 8.56 9.57
CA ILE A 190 7.60 9.90 10.14
C ILE A 190 8.21 10.81 9.08
N TYR A 191 7.48 11.85 8.68
CA TYR A 191 7.90 12.78 7.63
C TYR A 191 8.59 14.01 8.19
N ASN A 192 8.00 14.60 9.23
CA ASN A 192 8.52 15.82 9.84
C ASN A 192 8.27 15.80 11.34
N VAL A 193 9.24 16.30 12.09
CA VAL A 193 9.14 16.51 13.54
C VAL A 193 9.53 17.95 13.81
N THR A 194 8.57 18.75 14.27
CA THR A 194 8.79 20.16 14.60
C THR A 194 8.64 20.34 16.11
N ILE A 195 9.65 20.96 16.73
CA ILE A 195 9.67 21.24 18.16
C ILE A 195 9.60 22.75 18.34
N ALA A 196 8.58 23.24 19.05
CA ALA A 196 8.45 24.66 19.34
C ALA A 196 9.64 25.16 20.17
N SER A 197 10.25 26.27 19.74
CA SER A 197 11.40 26.88 20.42
C SER A 197 11.01 27.58 21.72
N GLU A 198 9.81 28.13 21.78
CA GLU A 198 9.23 28.76 22.96
C GLU A 198 8.39 27.72 23.73
N PRO A 199 8.75 27.38 24.98
CA PRO A 199 7.91 26.53 25.81
C PRO A 199 6.61 27.26 26.18
N ALA A 200 5.49 26.56 26.07
CA ALA A 200 4.22 27.00 26.64
C ALA A 200 4.24 26.76 28.17
N ASP A 201 3.22 27.25 28.88
CA ASP A 201 3.08 27.11 30.34
C ASP A 201 3.15 25.64 30.83
N ASN A 202 2.92 24.66 29.95
CA ASN A 202 2.93 23.22 30.23
C ASN A 202 4.12 22.45 29.61
N GLY A 203 5.08 23.11 28.95
CA GLY A 203 6.23 22.47 28.29
C GLY A 203 6.36 22.83 26.81
N ARG A 204 7.24 22.14 26.07
CA ARG A 204 7.39 22.34 24.62
C ARG A 204 6.30 21.60 23.86
N GLN A 205 5.78 22.24 22.82
CA GLN A 205 4.86 21.60 21.89
C GLN A 205 5.65 20.86 20.80
N VAL A 206 5.27 19.62 20.53
CA VAL A 206 5.86 18.80 19.47
C VAL A 206 4.79 18.50 18.44
N ALA A 207 5.05 18.88 17.19
CA ALA A 207 4.19 18.57 16.06
C ALA A 207 4.86 17.50 15.19
N ILE A 208 4.14 16.41 14.90
CA ILE A 208 4.63 15.27 14.13
C ILE A 208 3.71 15.10 12.92
N ASP A 209 4.30 15.24 11.74
CA ASP A 209 3.66 14.84 10.49
C ASP A 209 4.07 13.41 10.18
N MET A 210 3.09 12.52 10.10
CA MET A 210 3.31 11.14 9.71
C MET A 210 2.32 10.71 8.64
N THR A 211 2.68 9.69 7.88
CA THR A 211 1.79 9.06 6.88
C THR A 211 1.30 7.71 7.38
N MET A 212 0.34 7.15 6.67
CA MET A 212 -0.05 5.75 6.78
C MET A 212 0.44 4.95 5.58
N THR A 213 0.50 3.65 5.79
CA THR A 213 0.86 2.64 4.80
C THR A 213 -0.26 2.44 3.77
N SER A 214 -1.50 2.77 4.16
CA SER A 214 -2.69 2.78 3.29
C SER A 214 -3.69 3.89 3.71
N PRO A 215 -4.43 4.49 2.76
CA PRO A 215 -5.34 5.63 3.00
C PRO A 215 -6.57 5.33 3.87
N ALA A 216 -6.88 4.06 4.12
CA ALA A 216 -8.05 3.63 4.88
C ALA A 216 -7.69 2.64 6.00
N CYS A 217 -6.47 2.75 6.54
CA CYS A 217 -6.03 1.84 7.60
C CYS A 217 -6.85 2.07 8.88
N PRO A 218 -7.57 1.06 9.41
CA PRO A 218 -8.38 1.19 10.62
C PRO A 218 -7.53 1.46 11.87
N ALA A 219 -6.23 1.17 11.83
CA ALA A 219 -5.30 1.38 12.93
C ALA A 219 -4.85 2.84 13.13
N GLY A 220 -5.26 3.77 12.26
CA GLY A 220 -4.86 5.19 12.33
C GLY A 220 -5.04 5.84 13.70
N PRO A 221 -6.22 5.75 14.33
CA PRO A 221 -6.45 6.31 15.66
C PRO A 221 -5.53 5.72 16.75
N GLN A 222 -5.21 4.42 16.66
CA GLN A 222 -4.31 3.75 17.60
C GLN A 222 -2.87 4.25 17.44
N LEU A 223 -2.37 4.32 16.21
CA LEU A 223 -1.03 4.84 15.92
C LEU A 223 -0.85 6.28 16.40
N ILE A 224 -1.88 7.12 16.22
CA ILE A 224 -1.88 8.51 16.74
C ILE A 224 -1.79 8.51 18.26
N ALA A 225 -2.62 7.70 18.95
CA ALA A 225 -2.62 7.63 20.41
C ALA A 225 -1.28 7.11 20.96
N ASP A 226 -0.70 6.09 20.33
CA ASP A 226 0.56 5.49 20.74
C ASP A 226 1.74 6.44 20.49
N THR A 227 1.73 7.18 19.38
CA THR A 227 2.68 8.27 19.07
C THR A 227 2.64 9.38 20.12
N LYS A 228 1.44 9.87 20.45
CA LYS A 228 1.25 10.90 21.49
C LYS A 228 1.74 10.41 22.84
N ARG A 229 1.44 9.16 23.20
CA ARG A 229 1.86 8.55 24.46
C ARG A 229 3.37 8.38 24.56
N ALA A 230 4.02 7.93 23.48
CA ALA A 230 5.46 7.74 23.44
C ALA A 230 6.19 9.08 23.64
N VAL A 231 5.87 10.10 22.84
CA VAL A 231 6.55 11.40 22.89
C VAL A 231 6.16 12.21 24.14
N GLY A 232 4.89 12.13 24.54
CA GLY A 232 4.38 12.79 25.75
C GLY A 232 4.91 12.21 27.06
N SER A 233 5.65 11.08 27.02
CA SER A 233 6.35 10.55 28.19
C SER A 233 7.62 11.36 28.56
N HIS A 234 8.10 12.21 27.65
CA HIS A 234 9.27 13.05 27.90
C HIS A 234 8.91 14.26 28.78
N ARG A 235 9.71 14.55 29.80
CA ARG A 235 9.42 15.60 30.80
C ARG A 235 9.32 17.02 30.24
N ASP A 236 10.03 17.29 29.14
CA ASP A 236 10.04 18.62 28.49
C ASP A 236 8.89 18.82 27.49
N VAL A 237 8.04 17.81 27.27
CA VAL A 237 6.94 17.85 26.31
C VAL A 237 5.63 18.16 27.03
N GLY A 238 4.97 19.25 26.63
CA GLY A 238 3.68 19.66 27.20
C GLY A 238 2.47 19.20 26.40
N ASP A 239 2.59 19.23 25.06
CA ASP A 239 1.53 18.82 24.15
C ASP A 239 2.13 18.19 22.89
N VAL A 240 1.44 17.17 22.36
CA VAL A 240 1.85 16.46 21.14
C VAL A 240 0.71 16.51 20.13
N GLU A 241 0.95 17.25 19.06
CA GLU A 241 0.09 17.28 17.90
C GLU A 241 0.60 16.28 16.86
N VAL A 242 -0.28 15.37 16.43
CA VAL A 242 0.05 14.38 15.39
C VAL A 242 -0.92 14.59 14.25
N ARG A 243 -0.37 14.84 13.06
CA ARG A 243 -1.13 15.07 11.83
C ARG A 243 -0.81 13.97 10.82
N ILE A 244 -1.85 13.34 10.30
CA ILE A 244 -1.72 12.38 9.21
C ILE A 244 -1.69 13.13 7.89
N VAL A 245 -0.58 13.03 7.16
CA VAL A 245 -0.40 13.59 5.82
C VAL A 245 -0.42 12.46 4.79
N MET A 246 -1.19 12.64 3.72
CA MET A 246 -1.34 11.65 2.63
C MET A 246 -0.51 11.99 1.39
N GLU A 247 0.06 13.20 1.36
CA GLU A 247 0.89 13.71 0.26
C GLU A 247 2.26 14.13 0.82
N PRO A 248 3.37 13.58 0.30
CA PRO A 248 3.45 12.52 -0.71
C PRO A 248 2.93 11.16 -0.22
N PRO A 249 2.44 10.28 -1.11
CA PRO A 249 2.06 8.93 -0.72
C PRO A 249 3.28 8.16 -0.23
N TRP A 250 3.05 7.28 0.76
CA TRP A 250 4.09 6.39 1.24
C TRP A 250 4.43 5.33 0.19
N THR A 251 5.71 5.02 0.05
CA THR A 251 6.22 3.91 -0.77
C THR A 251 7.20 3.07 0.06
N PRO A 252 7.33 1.76 -0.23
CA PRO A 252 8.30 0.88 0.44
C PRO A 252 9.74 1.39 0.41
N ASP A 253 10.08 2.26 -0.56
CA ASP A 253 11.41 2.88 -0.66
C ASP A 253 11.78 3.76 0.54
N ARG A 254 10.81 4.15 1.36
CA ARG A 254 11.04 4.94 2.58
C ARG A 254 11.49 4.10 3.77
N MET A 255 11.36 2.78 3.68
CA MET A 255 11.77 1.88 4.76
C MET A 255 13.29 1.77 4.85
N THR A 256 13.79 1.59 6.07
CA THR A 256 15.18 1.19 6.28
C THR A 256 15.44 -0.21 5.72
N ASP A 257 16.67 -0.50 5.30
CA ASP A 257 17.04 -1.82 4.76
C ASP A 257 16.70 -2.95 5.75
N ALA A 258 16.93 -2.72 7.05
CA ALA A 258 16.59 -3.68 8.10
C ALA A 258 15.08 -3.98 8.18
N ALA A 259 14.21 -2.97 8.00
CA ALA A 259 12.77 -3.17 7.96
C ALA A 259 12.32 -3.89 6.69
N ARG A 260 12.95 -3.60 5.54
CA ARG A 260 12.67 -4.31 4.28
C ARG A 260 13.02 -5.79 4.40
N ASP A 261 14.20 -6.10 4.94
CA ASP A 261 14.64 -7.47 5.21
C ASP A 261 13.68 -8.20 6.16
N GLN A 262 13.24 -7.55 7.23
CA GLN A 262 12.29 -8.13 8.19
C GLN A 262 10.94 -8.44 7.53
N LEU A 263 10.48 -7.63 6.58
CA LEU A 263 9.23 -7.85 5.84
C LEU A 263 9.43 -8.74 4.60
N GLY A 264 10.66 -9.11 4.25
CA GLY A 264 10.97 -9.89 3.05
C GLY A 264 10.70 -9.12 1.75
N ILE A 265 10.88 -7.80 1.78
CA ILE A 265 10.79 -6.90 0.62
C ILE A 265 12.23 -6.73 0.10
N PHE A 266 12.52 -7.20 -1.11
CA PHE A 266 13.86 -7.13 -1.73
C PHE A 266 13.87 -6.20 -2.93
#